data_AF-A0A352W164-F1
#
_entry.id   AF-A0A352W164-F1
#
_cell.length_a   1.000
_cell.length_b   1.000
_cell.length_c   1.000
_cell.angle_alpha   90.00
_cell.angle_beta   90.00
_cell.angle_gamma   90.00
#
_symmetry.space_group_name_H-M   'P 1'
#
loop_
_entity.id
_entity.type
_entity.pdbx_description
1 polymer ?
#
loop_
_entity_poly.entity_id
_entity_poly.type
_entity_poly.pdbx_seq_one_letter_code
_entity_poly.pdbx_strand_id
1 'polypeptide(L)'
;MRYFFTSIAVSATTILVLCNYGCAGQAMNEVLAQMPEYRPESDIPNNDWHNEERVTIRGYSADAMEIGISQDGRHLLFNDQNEPDKDMHWAERIDDTTYQYKGKIGNTVSQAVDGTPSFDAAGNLYFTSLKSYPKDIRTINRAEFKDGVALKPIPIDGDIYITGRNKIGKELWVSLDPDASDDGTFLFYSEGRFCPGVGFPYPFKVRGARKVDGKYLKIDDRILANINTGSMEYAPAISSNGLELFFARIGKMKGRPKFIGIFVARRESVLEPFSRPNKIMAITGDVEAPVLSGDENHLYYHRMDGGRFMVYRVTRKESKMQTFEPGAQADANRPRR
;
A
#
# COMPACT_ATOMS: atom_id res chain seq x y z
N MET A 1 13.12 -19.75 -8.85
CA MET A 1 11.73 -20.09 -8.47
C MET A 1 11.43 -19.89 -6.97
N ARG A 2 12.45 -19.82 -6.07
CA ARG A 2 12.25 -19.51 -4.64
C ARG A 2 11.94 -18.03 -4.32
N TYR A 3 12.43 -17.09 -5.12
CA TYR A 3 12.29 -15.64 -4.84
C TYR A 3 10.88 -15.06 -5.01
N PHE A 4 9.96 -15.75 -5.69
CA PHE A 4 8.63 -15.20 -6.01
C PHE A 4 7.65 -15.23 -4.82
N PHE A 5 7.92 -16.04 -3.79
CA PHE A 5 6.98 -16.30 -2.70
C PHE A 5 7.33 -15.56 -1.39
N THR A 6 8.52 -14.99 -1.28
CA THR A 6 8.94 -14.20 -0.10
C THR A 6 8.52 -12.73 -0.14
N SER A 7 7.97 -12.26 -1.27
CA SER A 7 7.68 -10.84 -1.54
C SER A 7 6.32 -10.37 -1.04
N ILE A 8 5.34 -11.26 -0.88
CA ILE A 8 3.96 -10.82 -0.66
C ILE A 8 3.82 -10.38 0.80
N ALA A 9 3.25 -9.17 0.97
CA ALA A 9 3.28 -8.26 2.12
C ALA A 9 3.06 -8.78 3.56
N VAL A 10 2.85 -10.08 3.74
CA VAL A 10 3.26 -10.78 4.95
C VAL A 10 3.82 -12.11 4.50
N SER A 11 5.11 -12.34 4.72
CA SER A 11 5.69 -13.63 4.36
C SER A 11 4.95 -14.75 5.07
N ALA A 12 4.61 -15.77 4.30
CA ALA A 12 3.88 -16.93 4.75
C ALA A 12 4.58 -17.64 5.93
N THR A 13 5.88 -17.45 6.18
CA THR A 13 6.65 -18.20 7.19
C THR A 13 6.19 -17.93 8.62
N THR A 14 5.94 -16.67 8.99
CA THR A 14 5.50 -16.29 10.35
C THR A 14 4.04 -16.62 10.58
N ILE A 15 3.22 -16.49 9.52
CA ILE A 15 1.83 -16.95 9.52
C ILE A 15 1.76 -18.48 9.52
N LEU A 16 2.70 -19.20 8.88
CA LEU A 16 2.80 -20.67 8.85
C LEU A 16 3.03 -21.24 10.25
N VAL A 17 3.79 -20.55 11.11
CA VAL A 17 3.96 -20.96 12.52
C VAL A 17 2.62 -20.92 13.28
N LEU A 18 1.76 -19.93 12.98
CA LEU A 18 0.39 -19.83 13.52
C LEU A 18 -0.61 -20.79 12.86
N CYS A 19 -0.26 -21.30 11.68
CA CYS A 19 -1.08 -22.18 10.86
C CYS A 19 -0.67 -23.65 10.90
N ASN A 20 0.13 -24.07 11.89
CA ASN A 20 0.75 -25.40 11.91
C ASN A 20 -0.20 -26.61 11.87
N TYR A 21 -1.53 -26.45 11.99
CA TYR A 21 -2.47 -27.55 11.83
C TYR A 21 -3.84 -27.10 11.31
N GLY A 22 -4.14 -27.34 10.03
CA GLY A 22 -5.55 -27.51 9.63
C GLY A 22 -6.11 -26.83 8.37
N CYS A 23 -5.33 -26.27 7.45
CA CYS A 23 -5.86 -26.07 6.09
C CYS A 23 -5.57 -27.33 5.26
N ALA A 24 -6.48 -28.29 5.32
CA ALA A 24 -6.46 -29.39 4.36
C ALA A 24 -6.73 -28.82 2.96
N GLY A 25 -5.68 -28.67 2.16
CA GLY A 25 -5.75 -28.84 0.71
C GLY A 25 -6.48 -27.78 -0.10
N GLN A 26 -6.02 -26.52 -0.10
CA GLN A 26 -6.12 -25.75 -1.33
C GLN A 26 -4.77 -25.81 -2.03
N ALA A 27 -4.66 -26.68 -3.04
CA ALA A 27 -3.43 -26.78 -3.81
C ALA A 27 -3.16 -25.43 -4.49
N MET A 28 -1.88 -25.06 -4.65
CA MET A 28 -1.48 -23.87 -5.43
C MET A 28 -2.23 -23.79 -6.78
N ASN A 29 -2.46 -24.94 -7.41
CA ASN A 29 -3.21 -25.05 -8.66
C ASN A 29 -4.67 -24.57 -8.56
N GLU A 30 -5.34 -24.77 -7.42
CA GLU A 30 -6.72 -24.31 -7.21
C GLU A 30 -6.80 -22.80 -7.03
N VAL A 31 -5.82 -22.21 -6.33
CA VAL A 31 -5.69 -20.75 -6.23
C VAL A 31 -5.44 -20.15 -7.61
N LEU A 32 -4.48 -20.71 -8.36
CA LEU A 32 -4.18 -20.28 -9.73
C LEU A 32 -5.34 -20.52 -10.70
N ALA A 33 -6.19 -21.51 -10.46
CA ALA A 33 -7.39 -21.71 -11.27
C ALA A 33 -8.40 -20.58 -11.07
N GLN A 34 -8.48 -20.00 -9.87
CA GLN A 34 -9.40 -18.91 -9.54
C GLN A 34 -8.89 -17.53 -9.97
N MET A 35 -7.56 -17.33 -10.05
CA MET A 35 -6.99 -16.08 -10.53
C MET A 35 -7.21 -15.92 -12.04
N PRO A 36 -7.70 -14.76 -12.53
CA PRO A 36 -7.87 -14.51 -13.96
C PRO A 36 -6.51 -14.42 -14.65
N GLU A 37 -6.45 -14.90 -15.90
CA GLU A 37 -5.28 -14.68 -16.75
C GLU A 37 -5.21 -13.18 -17.10
N TYR A 38 -4.09 -12.57 -16.74
CA TYR A 38 -3.81 -11.17 -17.00
C TYR A 38 -3.48 -10.96 -18.47
N ARG A 39 -4.06 -9.89 -19.01
CA ARG A 39 -4.00 -9.47 -20.40
C ARG A 39 -3.44 -8.05 -20.48
N PRO A 40 -2.13 -7.87 -20.75
CA PRO A 40 -1.51 -6.54 -20.80
C PRO A 40 -2.24 -5.55 -21.72
N GLU A 41 -2.83 -6.05 -22.81
CA GLU A 41 -3.63 -5.27 -23.77
C GLU A 41 -4.92 -4.67 -23.19
N SER A 42 -5.35 -5.13 -22.01
CA SER A 42 -6.53 -4.59 -21.31
C SER A 42 -6.21 -3.44 -20.36
N ASP A 43 -4.93 -3.15 -20.12
CA ASP A 43 -4.53 -2.04 -19.26
C ASP A 43 -4.82 -0.70 -19.93
N ILE A 44 -5.44 0.21 -19.18
CA ILE A 44 -5.55 1.62 -19.58
C ILE A 44 -4.25 2.29 -19.13
N PRO A 45 -3.42 2.83 -20.03
CA PRO A 45 -2.15 3.45 -19.64
C PRO A 45 -2.39 4.75 -18.86
N ASN A 46 -1.59 4.98 -17.83
CA ASN A 46 -1.39 6.26 -17.18
C ASN A 46 0.03 6.74 -17.49
N ASN A 47 0.13 7.91 -18.13
CA ASN A 47 1.39 8.55 -18.50
C ASN A 47 1.62 9.85 -17.71
N ASP A 48 0.92 10.03 -16.59
CA ASP A 48 1.02 11.23 -15.74
C ASP A 48 2.29 11.21 -14.90
N TRP A 49 3.00 10.08 -14.84
CA TRP A 49 4.24 9.90 -14.09
C TRP A 49 5.44 9.67 -15.02
N HIS A 50 6.64 10.03 -14.58
CA HIS A 50 7.89 9.91 -15.33
C HIS A 50 9.10 9.92 -14.38
N ASN A 51 10.32 9.92 -14.94
CA ASN A 51 11.59 10.01 -14.21
C ASN A 51 11.69 8.99 -13.08
N GLU A 52 11.74 7.71 -13.45
CA GLU A 52 11.99 6.65 -12.48
C GLU A 52 13.41 6.77 -11.93
N GLU A 53 13.53 6.93 -10.61
CA GLU A 53 14.80 7.12 -9.92
C GLU A 53 14.92 6.18 -8.72
N ARG A 54 16.13 5.67 -8.50
CA ARG A 54 16.42 4.91 -7.28
C ARG A 54 16.62 5.85 -6.11
N VAL A 55 16.00 5.53 -4.97
CA VAL A 55 16.24 6.21 -3.70
C VAL A 55 17.39 5.53 -2.95
N THR A 56 18.34 6.34 -2.50
CA THR A 56 19.52 5.90 -1.75
C THR A 56 19.29 6.09 -0.25
N ILE A 57 19.33 5.01 0.51
CA ILE A 57 19.32 5.04 1.98
C ILE A 57 20.75 4.89 2.49
N ARG A 58 21.45 6.00 2.73
CA ARG A 58 22.85 6.00 3.18
C ARG A 58 22.98 5.34 4.54
N GLY A 59 23.92 4.42 4.67
CA GLY A 59 24.13 3.64 5.90
C GLY A 59 23.20 2.44 6.04
N TYR A 60 22.42 2.10 5.02
CA TYR A 60 21.60 0.88 4.97
C TYR A 60 21.85 0.11 3.67
N SER A 61 22.07 -1.21 3.77
CA SER A 61 22.44 -2.06 2.63
C SER A 61 21.64 -3.35 2.52
N ALA A 62 20.67 -3.59 3.41
CA ALA A 62 19.75 -4.71 3.33
C ALA A 62 18.51 -4.35 2.50
N ASP A 63 17.51 -5.22 2.49
CA ASP A 63 16.21 -5.01 1.84
C ASP A 63 15.42 -3.87 2.48
N ALA A 64 14.90 -2.96 1.65
CA ALA A 64 13.98 -1.92 2.07
C ALA A 64 12.65 -2.10 1.31
N MET A 65 11.62 -2.48 2.06
CA MET A 65 10.30 -2.83 1.58
C MET A 65 9.24 -1.91 2.18
N GLU A 66 8.02 -2.00 1.64
CA GLU A 66 6.76 -1.42 2.14
C GLU A 66 6.98 -0.11 2.90
N ILE A 67 7.11 0.96 2.13
CA ILE A 67 7.59 2.24 2.61
C ILE A 67 6.44 3.14 3.09
N GLY A 68 6.76 4.08 3.98
CA GLY A 68 5.91 5.17 4.40
C GLY A 68 6.69 6.47 4.40
N ILE A 69 6.08 7.57 3.97
CA ILE A 69 6.72 8.89 3.92
C ILE A 69 5.88 9.87 4.71
N SER A 70 6.51 10.65 5.60
CA SER A 70 5.81 11.69 6.33
C SER A 70 5.38 12.82 5.40
N GLN A 71 4.32 13.55 5.77
CA GLN A 71 3.75 14.61 4.92
C GLN A 71 4.77 15.70 4.54
N ASP A 72 5.68 16.04 5.45
CA ASP A 72 6.77 17.00 5.22
C ASP A 72 7.94 16.40 4.39
N GLY A 73 7.84 15.12 4.02
CA GLY A 73 8.86 14.34 3.33
C GLY A 73 10.11 14.05 4.16
N ARG A 74 10.16 14.48 5.42
CA ARG A 74 11.36 14.41 6.26
C ARG A 74 11.72 12.97 6.63
N HIS A 75 10.72 12.12 6.85
CA HIS A 75 10.92 10.75 7.32
C HIS A 75 10.52 9.75 6.25
N LEU A 76 11.43 8.83 5.96
CA LEU A 76 11.15 7.60 5.22
C LEU A 76 11.16 6.45 6.22
N LEU A 77 10.03 5.77 6.34
CA LEU A 77 9.87 4.52 7.07
C LEU A 77 9.84 3.36 6.07
N PHE A 78 10.30 2.18 6.48
CA PHE A 78 10.31 0.98 5.66
C PHE A 78 10.47 -0.25 6.56
N ASN A 79 10.09 -1.43 6.10
CA ASN A 79 10.45 -2.68 6.76
C ASN A 79 11.55 -3.43 6.00
N ASP A 80 12.17 -4.38 6.68
CA ASP A 80 13.17 -5.27 6.11
C ASP A 80 12.57 -6.60 5.60
N GLN A 81 13.43 -7.42 4.98
CA GLN A 81 13.12 -8.79 4.57
C GLN A 81 13.77 -9.81 5.53
N ASN A 82 13.68 -9.58 6.84
CA ASN A 82 14.09 -10.57 7.81
C ASN A 82 12.95 -11.56 8.08
N GLU A 83 13.30 -12.83 8.27
CA GLU A 83 12.34 -13.92 8.51
C GLU A 83 12.78 -14.71 9.74
N PRO A 84 11.85 -15.09 10.65
CA PRO A 84 10.40 -14.82 10.63
C PRO A 84 10.03 -13.40 11.14
N ASP A 85 11.01 -12.64 11.63
CA ASP A 85 10.77 -11.33 12.24
C ASP A 85 11.04 -10.24 11.20
N LYS A 86 10.06 -9.36 10.96
CA LYS A 86 10.24 -8.18 10.11
C LYS A 86 10.24 -6.94 11.00
N ASP A 87 11.28 -6.14 10.89
CA ASP A 87 11.41 -4.92 11.67
C ASP A 87 11.17 -3.68 10.81
N MET A 88 10.55 -2.67 11.43
CA MET A 88 10.46 -1.34 10.83
C MET A 88 11.70 -0.50 11.14
N HIS A 89 12.10 0.27 10.15
CA HIS A 89 13.27 1.12 10.09
C HIS A 89 12.87 2.54 9.71
N TRP A 90 13.75 3.49 9.99
CA TRP A 90 13.55 4.87 9.55
C TRP A 90 14.84 5.53 9.07
N ALA A 91 14.66 6.51 8.19
CA ALA A 91 15.70 7.35 7.63
C ALA A 91 15.21 8.81 7.54
N GLU A 92 16.12 9.76 7.61
CA GLU A 92 15.84 11.20 7.47
C GLU A 92 16.26 11.71 6.10
N ARG A 93 15.43 12.54 5.48
CA ARG A 93 15.69 13.13 4.16
C ARG A 93 16.96 13.98 4.17
N ILE A 94 17.84 13.73 3.21
CA ILE A 94 18.94 14.64 2.82
C ILE A 94 18.47 15.44 1.61
N ASP A 95 17.92 14.74 0.62
CA ASP A 95 17.31 15.30 -0.58
C ASP A 95 16.22 14.35 -1.10
N ASP A 96 15.61 14.73 -2.21
CA ASP A 96 14.59 14.03 -2.99
C ASP A 96 14.83 12.54 -3.27
N THR A 97 16.08 12.12 -3.41
CA THR A 97 16.46 10.74 -3.73
C THR A 97 17.41 10.14 -2.70
N THR A 98 17.69 10.85 -1.61
CA THR A 98 18.69 10.44 -0.62
C THR A 98 18.17 10.63 0.79
N TYR A 99 18.21 9.54 1.56
CA TYR A 99 17.88 9.52 2.97
C TYR A 99 19.07 8.99 3.78
N GLN A 100 19.26 9.50 4.99
CA GLN A 100 20.25 9.01 5.95
C GLN A 100 19.58 8.02 6.90
N TYR A 101 20.01 6.76 6.89
CA TYR A 101 19.53 5.75 7.82
C TYR A 101 19.76 6.16 9.27
N LYS A 102 18.74 5.99 10.12
CA LYS A 102 18.76 6.38 11.53
C LYS A 102 18.59 5.23 12.51
N GLY A 103 18.12 4.07 12.06
CA GLY A 103 17.96 2.88 12.91
C GLY A 103 16.62 2.17 12.72
N LYS A 104 16.35 1.21 13.61
CA LYS A 104 15.03 0.60 13.78
C LYS A 104 14.09 1.58 14.50
N ILE A 105 12.79 1.47 14.25
CA ILE A 105 11.78 2.24 14.97
C ILE A 105 11.60 1.65 16.37
N GLY A 106 11.76 2.47 17.41
CA GLY A 106 11.53 2.07 18.79
C GLY A 106 10.06 1.72 19.06
N ASN A 107 9.83 0.77 19.98
CA ASN A 107 8.52 0.21 20.36
C ASN A 107 7.77 -0.59 19.27
N THR A 108 8.34 -0.77 18.09
CA THR A 108 7.77 -1.63 17.04
C THR A 108 8.59 -2.90 16.82
N VAL A 109 9.82 -2.98 17.33
CA VAL A 109 10.66 -4.19 17.23
C VAL A 109 10.04 -5.33 18.03
N SER A 110 9.75 -6.45 17.37
CA SER A 110 9.13 -7.62 17.99
C SER A 110 9.54 -8.94 17.30
N GLN A 111 9.21 -10.08 17.93
CA GLN A 111 9.35 -11.41 17.30
C GLN A 111 8.13 -11.74 16.43
N ALA A 112 7.75 -10.79 15.58
CA ALA A 112 6.61 -10.88 14.69
C ALA A 112 6.87 -10.03 13.44
N VAL A 113 5.86 -9.96 12.57
CA VAL A 113 5.89 -9.07 11.41
C VAL A 113 5.39 -7.70 11.84
N ASP A 114 6.26 -6.70 11.75
CA ASP A 114 5.96 -5.29 11.87
C ASP A 114 6.32 -4.58 10.56
N GLY A 115 5.40 -3.84 9.95
CA GLY A 115 5.62 -3.28 8.62
C GLY A 115 4.51 -2.38 8.12
N THR A 116 4.60 -2.05 6.83
CA THR A 116 3.65 -1.20 6.09
C THR A 116 3.26 0.09 6.81
N PRO A 117 4.24 0.97 7.09
CA PRO A 117 3.99 2.23 7.76
C PRO A 117 3.30 3.23 6.82
N SER A 118 2.37 4.01 7.36
CA SER A 118 1.70 5.14 6.72
C SER A 118 1.55 6.29 7.73
N PHE A 119 1.38 7.52 7.23
CA PHE A 119 1.18 8.71 8.04
C PHE A 119 -0.13 9.41 7.70
N ASP A 120 -0.75 10.02 8.70
CA ASP A 120 -1.65 11.16 8.47
C ASP A 120 -0.90 12.50 8.63
N ALA A 121 -1.51 13.61 8.22
CA ALA A 121 -0.89 14.94 8.26
C ALA A 121 -0.65 15.45 9.70
N ALA A 122 -1.26 14.81 10.71
CA ALA A 122 -0.99 15.08 12.11
C ALA A 122 0.23 14.31 12.65
N GLY A 123 0.92 13.54 11.80
CA GLY A 123 2.09 12.76 12.16
C GLY A 123 1.76 11.47 12.92
N ASN A 124 0.50 11.02 12.89
CA ASN A 124 0.19 9.71 13.43
C ASN A 124 0.69 8.63 12.47
N LEU A 125 1.42 7.66 13.02
CA LEU A 125 1.87 6.49 12.32
C LEU A 125 0.79 5.41 12.37
N TYR A 126 0.44 4.86 11.22
CA TYR A 126 -0.35 3.64 11.06
C TYR A 126 0.55 2.53 10.54
N PHE A 127 0.43 1.31 11.06
CA PHE A 127 1.30 0.22 10.64
C PHE A 127 0.67 -1.14 10.93
N THR A 128 1.13 -2.17 10.23
CA THR A 128 0.77 -3.56 10.52
C THR A 128 1.69 -4.13 11.60
N SER A 129 1.11 -4.82 12.59
CA SER A 129 1.83 -5.62 13.58
C SER A 129 1.07 -6.92 13.85
N LEU A 130 1.77 -8.05 13.72
CA LEU A 130 1.23 -9.38 14.05
C LEU A 130 1.51 -9.82 15.50
N LYS A 131 2.17 -8.97 16.29
CA LYS A 131 2.60 -9.28 17.67
C LYS A 131 1.48 -9.84 18.56
N SER A 132 0.27 -9.32 18.43
CA SER A 132 -0.88 -9.73 19.24
C SER A 132 -1.85 -10.67 18.53
N TYR A 133 -1.63 -10.97 17.23
CA TYR A 133 -2.59 -11.67 16.38
C TYR A 133 -3.14 -12.99 16.95
N PRO A 134 -2.33 -13.86 17.60
CA PRO A 134 -2.83 -15.11 18.18
C PRO A 134 -3.83 -14.91 19.33
N LYS A 135 -3.78 -13.76 20.00
CA LYS A 135 -4.67 -13.40 21.11
C LYS A 135 -5.83 -12.55 20.65
N ASP A 136 -5.57 -11.72 19.64
CA ASP A 136 -6.40 -10.61 19.24
C ASP A 136 -6.11 -10.32 17.78
N ILE A 137 -7.07 -10.61 16.90
CA ILE A 137 -6.91 -10.56 15.45
C ILE A 137 -6.64 -9.14 14.90
N ARG A 138 -6.55 -8.13 15.78
CA ARG A 138 -6.29 -6.74 15.42
C ARG A 138 -4.82 -6.56 15.05
N THR A 139 -4.61 -6.26 13.78
CA THR A 139 -3.27 -6.20 13.17
C THR A 139 -2.86 -4.82 12.72
N ILE A 140 -3.78 -3.87 12.62
CA ILE A 140 -3.48 -2.50 12.26
C ILE A 140 -3.36 -1.68 13.55
N ASN A 141 -2.23 -1.03 13.72
CA ASN A 141 -1.90 -0.24 14.89
C ASN A 141 -1.76 1.23 14.50
N ARG A 142 -1.99 2.10 15.49
CA ARG A 142 -1.69 3.53 15.41
C ARG A 142 -0.75 3.90 16.56
N ALA A 143 0.17 4.82 16.29
CA ALA A 143 1.06 5.42 17.27
C ALA A 143 1.30 6.91 16.94
N GLU A 144 1.79 7.67 17.91
CA GLU A 144 2.45 8.95 17.63
C GLU A 144 3.90 8.66 17.24
N PHE A 145 4.37 9.13 16.08
CA PHE A 145 5.76 8.95 15.70
C PHE A 145 6.60 10.15 16.15
N LYS A 146 7.70 9.88 16.86
CA LYS A 146 8.62 10.93 17.31
C LYS A 146 10.06 10.44 17.29
N ASP A 147 10.89 11.07 16.45
CA ASP A 147 12.34 10.85 16.39
C ASP A 147 12.75 9.37 16.37
N GLY A 148 12.07 8.58 15.55
CA GLY A 148 12.36 7.15 15.42
C GLY A 148 11.68 6.25 16.44
N VAL A 149 10.69 6.75 17.19
CA VAL A 149 9.95 5.96 18.17
C VAL A 149 8.45 6.03 17.88
N ALA A 150 7.78 4.87 17.83
CA ALA A 150 6.33 4.78 17.85
C ALA A 150 5.84 4.86 19.31
N LEU A 151 5.37 6.03 19.74
CA LEU A 151 4.87 6.25 21.08
C LEU A 151 3.47 5.65 21.23
N LYS A 152 3.30 4.82 22.27
CA LYS A 152 2.03 4.20 22.68
C LYS A 152 1.31 3.50 21.50
N PRO A 153 1.95 2.52 20.83
CA PRO A 153 1.31 1.77 19.76
C PRO A 153 0.09 1.03 20.33
N ILE A 154 -1.06 1.26 19.71
CA ILE A 154 -2.33 0.60 20.06
C ILE A 154 -3.01 0.09 18.80
N PRO A 155 -3.69 -1.07 18.84
CA PRO A 155 -4.53 -1.50 17.74
C PRO A 155 -5.64 -0.48 17.50
N ILE A 156 -5.97 -0.20 16.24
CA ILE A 156 -7.08 0.70 15.94
C ILE A 156 -8.41 -0.01 16.18
N ASP A 157 -9.38 0.71 16.73
CA ASP A 157 -10.73 0.19 16.99
C ASP A 157 -11.61 0.32 15.73
N GLY A 158 -12.49 -0.66 15.53
CA GLY A 158 -13.34 -0.70 14.34
C GLY A 158 -13.85 -2.10 13.97
N ASP A 159 -14.60 -2.18 12.89
CA ASP A 159 -15.07 -3.44 12.27
C ASP A 159 -14.21 -3.86 11.06
N ILE A 160 -13.00 -3.30 10.97
CA ILE A 160 -12.03 -3.55 9.89
C ILE A 160 -11.36 -4.92 9.95
N TYR A 161 -11.59 -5.70 11.01
CA TYR A 161 -10.98 -7.00 11.23
C TYR A 161 -11.98 -8.13 11.02
N ILE A 162 -11.52 -9.24 10.45
CA ILE A 162 -12.39 -10.39 10.19
C ILE A 162 -12.45 -11.31 11.41
N THR A 163 -13.45 -11.10 12.27
CA THR A 163 -13.68 -11.94 13.46
C THR A 163 -14.35 -13.27 13.17
N GLY A 164 -15.28 -13.32 12.21
CA GLY A 164 -16.13 -14.50 11.99
C GLY A 164 -15.54 -15.62 11.12
N ARG A 165 -14.43 -15.38 10.41
CA ARG A 165 -13.83 -16.36 9.47
C ARG A 165 -12.51 -16.94 9.97
N ASN A 166 -11.86 -16.30 10.93
CA ASN A 166 -10.57 -16.75 11.43
C ASN A 166 -10.73 -18.04 12.22
N LYS A 167 -10.07 -19.09 11.74
CA LYS A 167 -9.99 -20.38 12.42
C LYS A 167 -8.52 -20.70 12.57
N ILE A 168 -8.00 -20.53 13.80
CA ILE A 168 -6.61 -20.81 14.14
C ILE A 168 -6.22 -22.19 13.62
N GLY A 169 -5.08 -22.28 12.93
CA GLY A 169 -4.61 -23.49 12.27
C GLY A 169 -5.19 -23.76 10.87
N LYS A 170 -6.33 -23.17 10.49
CA LYS A 170 -6.99 -23.42 9.20
C LYS A 170 -6.88 -22.25 8.23
N GLU A 171 -7.53 -21.14 8.54
CA GLU A 171 -7.57 -19.95 7.69
C GLU A 171 -7.30 -18.72 8.53
N LEU A 172 -6.37 -17.90 8.07
CA LEU A 172 -6.02 -16.64 8.72
C LEU A 172 -6.30 -15.50 7.75
N TRP A 173 -7.36 -14.76 8.02
CA TRP A 173 -7.65 -13.50 7.39
C TRP A 173 -7.00 -12.38 8.17
N VAL A 174 -6.20 -11.59 7.47
CA VAL A 174 -5.39 -10.51 8.05
C VAL A 174 -5.76 -9.21 7.35
N SER A 175 -5.94 -8.16 8.15
CA SER A 175 -6.01 -6.78 7.66
C SER A 175 -4.60 -6.18 7.76
N LEU A 176 -4.06 -5.65 6.67
CA LEU A 176 -2.69 -5.16 6.62
C LEU A 176 -2.57 -4.01 5.62
N ASP A 177 -1.36 -3.48 5.46
CA ASP A 177 -1.03 -2.39 4.55
C ASP A 177 -1.95 -1.17 4.72
N PRO A 178 -2.07 -0.62 5.95
CA PRO A 178 -2.88 0.55 6.18
C PRO A 178 -2.30 1.76 5.46
N ASP A 179 -3.17 2.53 4.83
CA ASP A 179 -2.87 3.88 4.40
C ASP A 179 -4.00 4.84 4.78
N ALA A 180 -3.65 5.86 5.57
CA ALA A 180 -4.59 6.83 6.09
C ALA A 180 -4.65 8.06 5.19
N SER A 181 -5.83 8.65 5.02
CA SER A 181 -5.92 9.98 4.42
C SER A 181 -5.24 11.01 5.32
N ASP A 182 -4.78 12.13 4.73
CA ASP A 182 -4.13 13.23 5.45
C ASP A 182 -4.88 13.67 6.71
N ASP A 183 -6.20 13.75 6.64
CA ASP A 183 -7.04 14.18 7.76
C ASP A 183 -7.34 13.04 8.77
N GLY A 184 -6.88 11.83 8.50
CA GLY A 184 -7.15 10.61 9.27
C GLY A 184 -8.63 10.19 9.25
N THR A 185 -9.44 10.73 8.33
CA THR A 185 -10.87 10.39 8.22
C THR A 185 -11.07 9.04 7.53
N PHE A 186 -10.25 8.72 6.55
CA PHE A 186 -10.33 7.46 5.81
C PHE A 186 -9.09 6.61 6.07
N LEU A 187 -9.31 5.30 6.04
CA LEU A 187 -8.26 4.29 6.06
C LEU A 187 -8.54 3.32 4.92
N PHE A 188 -7.60 3.19 4.00
CA PHE A 188 -7.58 2.11 3.03
C PHE A 188 -6.58 1.06 3.52
N TYR A 189 -6.90 -0.20 3.29
CA TYR A 189 -6.05 -1.31 3.75
C TYR A 189 -6.27 -2.53 2.89
N SER A 190 -5.38 -3.50 2.95
CA SER A 190 -5.51 -4.79 2.30
C SER A 190 -6.13 -5.82 3.25
N GLU A 191 -6.94 -6.73 2.70
CA GLU A 191 -7.53 -7.86 3.41
C GLU A 191 -7.19 -9.15 2.68
N GLY A 192 -6.30 -9.96 3.27
CA GLY A 192 -5.73 -11.16 2.65
C GLY A 192 -6.07 -12.43 3.41
N ARG A 193 -6.42 -13.50 2.70
CA ARG A 193 -6.58 -14.84 3.29
C ARG A 193 -5.28 -15.64 3.13
N PHE A 194 -4.65 -15.94 4.24
CA PHE A 194 -3.46 -16.78 4.31
C PHE A 194 -3.85 -18.21 4.69
N CYS A 195 -3.39 -19.15 3.87
CA CYS A 195 -3.60 -20.58 4.08
C CYS A 195 -2.24 -21.29 4.10
N PRO A 196 -1.97 -22.19 5.07
CA PRO A 196 -0.75 -22.98 5.08
C PRO A 196 -0.64 -23.82 3.80
N GLY A 197 0.58 -23.90 3.26
CA GLY A 197 0.87 -24.61 2.01
C GLY A 197 0.59 -23.80 0.73
N VAL A 198 -0.16 -22.68 0.83
CA VAL A 198 -0.26 -21.69 -0.24
C VAL A 198 0.78 -20.61 0.04
N GLY A 199 1.80 -20.51 -0.82
CA GLY A 199 2.93 -19.58 -0.62
C GLY A 199 2.58 -18.09 -0.71
N PHE A 200 1.29 -17.73 -0.76
CA PHE A 200 0.80 -16.35 -0.79
C PHE A 200 -0.67 -16.21 -0.39
N PRO A 201 -1.12 -15.03 0.09
CA PRO A 201 -2.51 -14.77 0.40
C PRO A 201 -3.40 -14.77 -0.85
N TYR A 202 -4.52 -15.50 -0.79
CA TYR A 202 -5.56 -15.42 -1.82
C TYR A 202 -6.95 -15.80 -1.28
N PRO A 203 -8.01 -15.01 -1.54
CA PRO A 203 -7.99 -13.73 -2.25
C PRO A 203 -7.25 -12.64 -1.45
N PHE A 204 -6.86 -11.57 -2.14
CA PHE A 204 -6.27 -10.38 -1.52
C PHE A 204 -6.90 -9.13 -2.14
N LYS A 205 -7.54 -8.30 -1.31
CA LYS A 205 -8.40 -7.21 -1.78
C LYS A 205 -8.11 -5.93 -1.02
N VAL A 206 -8.30 -4.79 -1.68
CA VAL A 206 -8.36 -3.49 -1.02
C VAL A 206 -9.72 -3.33 -0.31
N ARG A 207 -9.68 -2.73 0.87
CA ARG A 207 -10.82 -2.34 1.70
C ARG A 207 -10.70 -0.87 2.06
N GLY A 208 -11.83 -0.28 2.46
CA GLY A 208 -11.90 1.08 2.96
C GLY A 208 -12.68 1.14 4.26
N ALA A 209 -12.31 2.09 5.11
CA ALA A 209 -13.03 2.42 6.33
C ALA A 209 -13.03 3.93 6.54
N ARG A 210 -14.07 4.42 7.22
CA ARG A 210 -14.21 5.81 7.63
C ARG A 210 -14.22 5.89 9.15
N LYS A 211 -13.53 6.87 9.70
CA LYS A 211 -13.51 7.17 11.11
C LYS A 211 -14.81 7.83 11.54
N VAL A 212 -15.51 7.22 12.49
CA VAL A 212 -16.75 7.69 13.11
C VAL A 212 -16.61 7.48 14.62
N ASP A 213 -16.75 8.56 15.40
CA ASP A 213 -16.59 8.54 16.87
C ASP A 213 -15.30 7.85 17.35
N GLY A 214 -14.20 8.09 16.64
CA GLY A 214 -12.88 7.53 16.94
C GLY A 214 -12.64 6.10 16.46
N LYS A 215 -13.64 5.43 15.87
CA LYS A 215 -13.53 4.06 15.35
C LYS A 215 -13.55 4.04 13.83
N TYR A 216 -12.79 3.15 13.21
CA TYR A 216 -12.84 2.94 11.77
C TYR A 216 -13.94 1.94 11.42
N LEU A 217 -14.96 2.41 10.70
CA LEU A 217 -16.08 1.60 10.23
C LEU A 217 -15.95 1.37 8.74
N LYS A 218 -16.11 0.12 8.28
CA LYS A 218 -16.04 -0.25 6.86
C LYS A 218 -16.99 0.61 6.04
N ILE A 219 -16.48 1.14 4.93
CA ILE A 219 -17.32 1.82 3.94
C ILE A 219 -17.94 0.79 2.99
N ASP A 220 -18.92 1.23 2.20
CA ASP A 220 -19.58 0.38 1.23
C ASP A 220 -18.58 -0.16 0.18
N ASP A 221 -18.55 -1.49 -0.01
CA ASP A 221 -17.69 -2.16 -0.98
C ASP A 221 -17.88 -1.66 -2.42
N ARG A 222 -19.05 -1.07 -2.74
CA ARG A 222 -19.32 -0.42 -4.03
C ARG A 222 -18.31 0.68 -4.36
N ILE A 223 -17.72 1.34 -3.36
CA ILE A 223 -16.69 2.36 -3.56
C ILE A 223 -15.45 1.76 -4.25
N LEU A 224 -15.15 0.49 -3.99
CA LEU A 224 -13.97 -0.23 -4.48
C LEU A 224 -14.29 -1.27 -5.56
N ALA A 225 -15.52 -1.28 -6.09
CA ALA A 225 -15.98 -2.31 -7.02
C ALA A 225 -15.18 -2.37 -8.33
N ASN A 226 -14.66 -1.23 -8.80
CA ASN A 226 -13.79 -1.19 -9.99
C ASN A 226 -12.32 -1.50 -9.68
N ILE A 227 -11.91 -1.44 -8.40
CA ILE A 227 -10.56 -1.76 -7.95
C ILE A 227 -10.39 -3.27 -7.82
N ASN A 228 -11.28 -3.87 -7.02
CA ASN A 228 -11.20 -5.27 -6.62
C ASN A 228 -11.68 -6.18 -7.74
N THR A 229 -10.77 -6.97 -8.29
CA THR A 229 -11.07 -7.93 -9.36
C THR A 229 -10.93 -9.37 -8.85
N GLY A 230 -10.75 -10.34 -9.75
CA GLY A 230 -10.28 -11.68 -9.39
C GLY A 230 -8.77 -11.78 -9.22
N SER A 231 -8.03 -10.71 -9.56
CA SER A 231 -6.61 -10.59 -9.26
C SER A 231 -6.40 -10.26 -7.78
N MET A 232 -5.16 -10.09 -7.37
CA MET A 232 -4.82 -9.60 -6.04
C MET A 232 -4.54 -8.10 -6.13
N GLU A 233 -5.35 -7.29 -5.45
CA GLU A 233 -5.15 -5.85 -5.28
C GLU A 233 -4.85 -5.55 -3.80
N TYR A 234 -3.76 -4.85 -3.54
CA TYR A 234 -3.23 -4.67 -2.18
C TYR A 234 -2.26 -3.48 -2.11
N ALA A 235 -1.80 -3.18 -0.90
CA ALA A 235 -0.96 -2.06 -0.53
C ALA A 235 -1.47 -0.73 -1.11
N PRO A 236 -2.68 -0.29 -0.69
CA PRO A 236 -3.24 0.95 -1.17
C PRO A 236 -2.43 2.17 -0.70
N ALA A 237 -2.44 3.24 -1.49
CA ALA A 237 -2.07 4.58 -1.07
C ALA A 237 -3.11 5.60 -1.55
N ILE A 238 -3.68 6.38 -0.65
CA ILE A 238 -4.72 7.36 -0.93
C ILE A 238 -4.11 8.77 -1.03
N SER A 239 -4.58 9.55 -2.00
CA SER A 239 -4.23 10.98 -2.09
C SER A 239 -4.79 11.78 -0.90
N SER A 240 -4.17 12.91 -0.60
CA SER A 240 -4.54 13.84 0.46
C SER A 240 -5.98 14.33 0.35
N ASN A 241 -6.47 14.53 -0.87
CA ASN A 241 -7.87 14.89 -1.15
C ASN A 241 -8.83 13.69 -1.19
N GLY A 242 -8.31 12.46 -1.07
CA GLY A 242 -9.07 11.24 -1.12
C GLY A 242 -9.63 10.87 -2.51
N LEU A 243 -9.15 11.49 -3.59
CA LEU A 243 -9.71 11.32 -4.95
C LEU A 243 -8.89 10.41 -5.86
N GLU A 244 -7.64 10.12 -5.54
CA GLU A 244 -6.79 9.15 -6.25
C GLU A 244 -6.39 8.03 -5.29
N LEU A 245 -6.57 6.78 -5.72
CA LEU A 245 -6.14 5.59 -4.99
C LEU A 245 -5.14 4.81 -5.83
N PHE A 246 -3.93 4.70 -5.31
CA PHE A 246 -2.82 3.92 -5.86
C PHE A 246 -2.80 2.54 -5.20
N PHE A 247 -2.41 1.51 -5.92
CA PHE A 247 -2.30 0.16 -5.36
C PHE A 247 -1.45 -0.75 -6.25
N ALA A 248 -0.89 -1.82 -5.65
CA ALA A 248 -0.20 -2.86 -6.37
C ALA A 248 -1.16 -3.96 -6.85
N ARG A 249 -0.87 -4.58 -7.99
CA ARG A 249 -1.65 -5.70 -8.52
C ARG A 249 -0.77 -6.90 -8.89
N ILE A 250 -1.17 -8.09 -8.43
CA ILE A 250 -0.66 -9.39 -8.89
C ILE A 250 -1.76 -10.13 -9.64
N GLY A 251 -1.45 -10.57 -10.85
CA GLY A 251 -2.34 -11.38 -11.70
C GLY A 251 -1.73 -12.73 -12.03
N LYS A 252 -2.37 -13.49 -12.91
CA LYS A 252 -1.82 -14.75 -13.43
C LYS A 252 -1.32 -14.54 -14.86
N MET A 253 -0.07 -14.90 -15.15
CA MET A 253 0.48 -14.89 -16.50
C MET A 253 1.17 -16.23 -16.79
N LYS A 254 0.80 -16.89 -17.89
CA LYS A 254 1.27 -18.22 -18.29
C LYS A 254 1.12 -19.24 -17.15
N GLY A 255 -0.04 -19.18 -16.47
CA GLY A 255 -0.37 -20.08 -15.37
C GLY A 255 0.44 -19.87 -14.08
N ARG A 256 1.11 -18.72 -13.91
CA ARG A 256 1.88 -18.39 -12.71
C ARG A 256 1.50 -17.00 -12.18
N PRO A 257 1.61 -16.74 -10.87
CA PRO A 257 1.47 -15.38 -10.34
C PRO A 257 2.52 -14.47 -10.99
N LYS A 258 2.13 -13.22 -11.27
CA LYS A 258 3.02 -12.21 -11.83
C LYS A 258 2.65 -10.83 -11.29
N PHE A 259 3.66 -10.08 -10.84
CA PHE A 259 3.54 -8.65 -10.61
C PHE A 259 3.14 -7.95 -11.90
N ILE A 260 2.00 -7.26 -11.85
CA ILE A 260 1.45 -6.58 -13.00
C ILE A 260 1.96 -5.14 -13.06
N GLY A 261 2.00 -4.49 -11.89
CA GLY A 261 2.48 -3.12 -11.72
C GLY A 261 1.67 -2.37 -10.67
N ILE A 262 1.91 -1.06 -10.62
CA ILE A 262 1.17 -0.12 -9.80
C ILE A 262 0.11 0.57 -10.66
N PHE A 263 -1.09 0.66 -10.10
CA PHE A 263 -2.26 1.26 -10.73
C PHE A 263 -2.72 2.47 -9.94
N VAL A 264 -3.40 3.39 -10.61
CA VAL A 264 -4.13 4.50 -10.00
C VAL A 264 -5.58 4.48 -10.47
N ALA A 265 -6.52 4.68 -9.57
CA ALA A 265 -7.92 4.91 -9.88
C ALA A 265 -8.37 6.25 -9.31
N ARG A 266 -9.38 6.87 -9.94
CA ARG A 266 -9.82 8.23 -9.60
C ARG A 266 -11.30 8.30 -9.32
N ARG A 267 -11.74 9.28 -8.55
CA ARG A 267 -13.16 9.59 -8.35
C ARG A 267 -13.37 11.09 -8.27
N GLU A 268 -14.58 11.52 -8.61
CA GLU A 268 -14.96 12.94 -8.60
C GLU A 268 -15.23 13.47 -7.17
N SER A 269 -15.59 12.58 -6.24
CA SER A 269 -15.79 12.94 -4.83
C SER A 269 -15.54 11.75 -3.91
N VAL A 270 -15.37 12.00 -2.61
CA VAL A 270 -15.10 10.95 -1.61
C VAL A 270 -16.28 9.97 -1.38
N LEU A 271 -17.47 10.28 -1.90
CA LEU A 271 -18.65 9.42 -1.82
C LEU A 271 -18.87 8.57 -3.07
N GLU A 272 -18.21 8.93 -4.19
CA GLU A 272 -18.35 8.21 -5.44
C GLU A 272 -17.43 6.98 -5.49
N PRO A 273 -17.79 5.95 -6.27
CA PRO A 273 -16.90 4.86 -6.58
C PRO A 273 -15.64 5.33 -7.30
N PHE A 274 -14.50 4.68 -7.00
CA PHE A 274 -13.32 4.82 -7.83
C PHE A 274 -13.60 4.30 -9.25
N SER A 275 -13.03 4.97 -10.24
CA SER A 275 -13.10 4.62 -11.64
C SER A 275 -12.32 3.33 -11.94
N ARG A 276 -12.34 2.91 -13.20
CA ARG A 276 -11.47 1.81 -13.65
C ARG A 276 -10.00 2.22 -13.49
N PRO A 277 -9.14 1.36 -12.90
CA PRO A 277 -7.74 1.70 -12.69
C PRO A 277 -6.95 1.83 -13.98
N ASN A 278 -6.05 2.81 -14.03
CA ASN A 278 -5.04 2.98 -15.06
C ASN A 278 -3.67 2.52 -14.53
N LYS A 279 -2.89 1.83 -15.37
CA LYS A 279 -1.54 1.36 -15.01
C LYS A 279 -0.51 2.48 -15.18
N ILE A 280 0.33 2.71 -14.17
CA ILE A 280 1.39 3.72 -14.24
C ILE A 280 2.54 3.19 -15.09
N MET A 281 2.66 3.68 -16.32
CA MET A 281 3.57 3.12 -17.32
C MET A 281 5.05 3.43 -17.07
N ALA A 282 5.34 4.48 -16.29
CA ALA A 282 6.71 4.83 -15.91
C ALA A 282 7.33 3.86 -14.91
N ILE A 283 6.52 3.04 -14.24
CA ILE A 283 6.97 2.08 -13.24
C ILE A 283 7.07 0.70 -13.88
N THR A 284 8.25 0.09 -13.79
CA THR A 284 8.50 -1.23 -14.38
C THR A 284 9.18 -2.20 -13.41
N GLY A 285 9.05 -3.50 -13.70
CA GLY A 285 9.64 -4.57 -12.89
C GLY A 285 8.65 -5.18 -11.89
N ASP A 286 9.21 -5.88 -10.90
CA ASP A 286 8.44 -6.48 -9.80
C ASP A 286 8.39 -5.44 -8.67
N VAL A 287 7.27 -4.72 -8.61
CA VAL A 287 7.06 -3.49 -7.82
C VAL A 287 5.81 -3.59 -6.94
N GLU A 288 5.85 -3.01 -5.74
CA GLU A 288 4.72 -3.03 -4.80
C GLU A 288 4.75 -1.81 -3.85
N ALA A 289 3.70 -1.69 -3.03
CA ALA A 289 3.54 -0.70 -1.95
C ALA A 289 3.85 0.75 -2.36
N PRO A 290 3.04 1.33 -3.28
CA PRO A 290 3.12 2.76 -3.56
C PRO A 290 2.87 3.60 -2.30
N VAL A 291 3.51 4.77 -2.22
CA VAL A 291 3.18 5.84 -1.26
C VAL A 291 3.43 7.20 -1.92
N LEU A 292 2.54 8.17 -1.68
CA LEU A 292 2.71 9.54 -2.16
C LEU A 292 3.64 10.33 -1.23
N SER A 293 4.41 11.26 -1.78
CA SER A 293 4.93 12.38 -0.99
C SER A 293 3.79 13.29 -0.55
N GLY A 294 3.96 14.04 0.54
CA GLY A 294 2.91 14.95 1.00
C GLY A 294 2.64 16.18 0.11
N ASP A 295 3.48 16.42 -0.91
CA ASP A 295 3.19 17.37 -1.99
C ASP A 295 2.55 16.70 -3.23
N GLU A 296 2.35 15.38 -3.17
CA GLU A 296 1.80 14.50 -4.21
C GLU A 296 2.52 14.54 -5.57
N ASN A 297 3.70 15.14 -5.61
CA ASN A 297 4.52 15.23 -6.81
C ASN A 297 5.38 13.99 -7.04
N HIS A 298 5.54 13.14 -6.02
CA HIS A 298 6.33 11.92 -6.10
C HIS A 298 5.52 10.73 -5.62
N LEU A 299 5.66 9.62 -6.35
CA LEU A 299 5.14 8.33 -5.95
C LEU A 299 6.33 7.40 -5.71
N TYR A 300 6.54 7.06 -4.46
CA TYR A 300 7.58 6.11 -4.05
C TYR A 300 7.00 4.71 -4.01
N TYR A 301 7.85 3.71 -4.16
CA TYR A 301 7.50 2.30 -4.06
C TYR A 301 8.77 1.48 -3.86
N HIS A 302 8.64 0.19 -3.56
CA HIS A 302 9.80 -0.71 -3.57
C HIS A 302 9.80 -1.61 -4.80
N ARG A 303 11.00 -2.03 -5.21
CA ARG A 303 11.24 -2.90 -6.36
C ARG A 303 12.27 -3.96 -6.02
N MET A 304 12.02 -5.19 -6.47
CA MET A 304 13.03 -6.25 -6.49
C MET A 304 14.06 -5.94 -7.59
N ASP A 305 15.29 -5.61 -7.19
CA ASP A 305 16.39 -5.23 -8.09
C ASP A 305 17.70 -5.89 -7.66
N GLY A 306 18.31 -6.65 -8.57
CA GLY A 306 19.54 -7.40 -8.28
C GLY A 306 19.41 -8.43 -7.15
N GLY A 307 18.20 -8.95 -6.90
CA GLY A 307 17.92 -9.90 -5.82
C GLY A 307 17.70 -9.28 -4.44
N ARG A 308 17.46 -7.96 -4.37
CA ARG A 308 17.19 -7.21 -3.15
C ARG A 308 16.07 -6.19 -3.38
N PHE A 309 15.26 -5.96 -2.36
CA PHE A 309 14.27 -4.88 -2.38
C PHE A 309 14.91 -3.53 -2.14
N MET A 310 14.60 -2.59 -3.02
CA MET A 310 15.13 -1.24 -3.04
C MET A 310 14.00 -0.25 -3.23
N VAL A 311 14.17 0.96 -2.71
CA VAL A 311 13.21 2.04 -2.87
C VAL A 311 13.46 2.78 -4.18
N TYR A 312 12.37 3.06 -4.89
CA TYR A 312 12.33 3.83 -6.11
C TYR A 312 11.25 4.90 -6.01
N ARG A 313 11.32 5.91 -6.88
CA ARG A 313 10.27 6.91 -7.05
C ARG A 313 10.04 7.25 -8.52
N VAL A 314 8.87 7.77 -8.82
CA VAL A 314 8.55 8.48 -10.06
C VAL A 314 7.99 9.86 -9.72
N THR A 315 8.17 10.81 -10.62
CA THR A 315 7.68 12.18 -10.48
C THR A 315 6.43 12.39 -11.32
N ARG A 316 5.43 13.09 -10.77
CA ARG A 316 4.24 13.53 -11.48
C ARG A 316 4.65 14.56 -12.53
N LYS A 317 4.16 14.41 -13.76
CA LYS A 317 4.31 15.44 -14.79
C LYS A 317 3.51 16.64 -14.34
N GLU A 318 4.11 17.82 -14.38
CA GLU A 318 3.35 19.06 -14.28
C GLU A 318 2.25 19.01 -15.34
N SER A 319 0.99 19.10 -14.90
CA SER A 319 -0.06 19.43 -15.83
C SER A 319 0.30 20.81 -16.37
N LYS A 320 0.49 20.93 -17.69
CA LYS A 320 0.41 22.24 -18.31
C LYS A 320 -0.99 22.72 -18.00
N MET A 321 -1.14 23.53 -16.94
CA MET A 321 -2.32 24.36 -16.79
C MET A 321 -2.42 25.09 -18.12
N GLN A 322 -3.38 24.69 -18.96
CA GLN A 322 -3.91 25.59 -19.97
C GLN A 322 -4.46 26.75 -19.16
N THR A 323 -3.64 27.78 -18.99
CA THR A 323 -4.11 29.10 -18.61
C THR A 323 -5.15 29.45 -19.66
N PHE A 324 -6.42 29.26 -19.31
CA PHE A 324 -7.50 29.92 -20.00
C PHE A 324 -7.23 31.41 -19.80
N GLU A 325 -6.62 32.04 -20.80
CA GLU A 325 -6.72 33.49 -20.90
C GLU A 325 -8.22 33.82 -20.94
N PRO A 326 -8.72 34.71 -20.07
CA PRO A 326 -10.07 35.21 -20.20
C PRO A 326 -10.12 35.96 -21.53
N GLY A 327 -10.71 35.31 -22.54
CA GLY A 327 -10.97 35.92 -23.83
C GLY A 327 -11.71 37.23 -23.61
N ALA A 328 -11.10 38.31 -24.10
CA ALA A 328 -11.63 39.65 -24.10
C ALA A 328 -13.12 39.66 -24.50
N GLN A 329 -13.96 40.19 -23.61
CA GLN A 329 -15.29 40.62 -23.98
C GLN A 329 -15.16 41.65 -25.12
N ALA A 330 -15.68 41.29 -26.28
CA ALA A 330 -15.89 42.21 -27.38
C ALA A 330 -16.92 43.25 -26.94
N ASP A 331 -16.42 44.43 -26.58
CA ASP A 331 -17.19 45.64 -26.35
C ASP A 331 -17.70 46.16 -27.71
N ALA A 332 -18.80 45.61 -28.18
CA ALA A 332 -19.50 46.02 -29.39
C ALA A 332 -20.91 46.52 -29.04
N ASN A 333 -20.98 47.59 -28.24
CA ASN A 333 -22.18 48.44 -28.19
C ASN A 333 -21.85 49.86 -27.70
N ARG A 334 -21.24 50.66 -28.57
CA ARG A 334 -21.33 52.13 -28.50
C ARG A 334 -22.03 52.67 -29.75
N PRO A 335 -23.14 53.43 -29.60
CA PRO A 335 -23.78 54.10 -30.72
C PRO A 335 -22.91 55.28 -31.17
N ARG A 336 -22.76 55.43 -32.49
CA ARG A 336 -22.12 56.60 -33.11
C ARG A 336 -22.96 57.85 -32.83
N ARG A 337 -22.32 58.90 -32.31
CA ARG A 337 -22.75 60.28 -32.45
C ARG A 337 -21.73 61.00 -33.31
#